data_AF-A0A0F9J0D7-F1
#
_entry.id   AF-A0A0F9J0D7-F1
#
_cell.length_a   1.000
_cell.length_b   1.000
_cell.length_c   1.000
_cell.angle_alpha   90.00
_cell.angle_beta   90.00
_cell.angle_gamma   90.00
#
_symmetry.space_group_name_H-M   'P 1'
#
loop_
_entity.id
_entity.type
_entity.pdbx_description
1 polymer ?
#
loop_
_entity_poly.entity_id
_entity_poly.type
_entity_poly.pdbx_seq_one_letter_code
_entity_poly.pdbx_strand_id
1 'polypeptide(L)'
;MEEELPQYKCHKIVGAAKITALKDAEEGKTLVFGEIDRHRYVGSNWLDQNRTMVVGGYFVVYVDGYTAYSPAQAFEEGYTKVDT
;
A
#
# COMPACT_ATOMS: atom_id res chain seq x y z
N MET A 1 6.02 -2.29 -17.32
CA MET A 1 6.31 -3.46 -16.46
C MET A 1 6.64 -2.90 -15.09
N GLU A 2 5.60 -2.71 -14.27
CA GLU A 2 5.74 -2.30 -12.87
C GLU A 2 5.49 -3.55 -12.02
N GLU A 3 6.45 -4.47 -12.08
CA GLU A 3 6.39 -5.83 -11.51
C GLU A 3 7.01 -5.89 -10.10
N GLU A 4 6.56 -5.05 -9.15
CA GLU A 4 7.15 -5.09 -7.80
C GLU A 4 6.16 -5.20 -6.64
N LEU A 5 4.84 -5.08 -6.89
CA LEU A 5 3.83 -5.27 -5.84
C LEU A 5 2.88 -6.42 -6.22
N PRO A 6 2.49 -7.27 -5.25
CA PRO A 6 1.45 -8.27 -5.47
C PRO A 6 0.18 -7.63 -6.03
N GLN A 7 -0.42 -8.26 -7.05
CA GLN A 7 -1.62 -7.74 -7.68
C GLN A 7 -2.88 -8.27 -7.00
N TYR A 8 -3.86 -7.38 -6.87
CA TYR A 8 -5.16 -7.67 -6.29
C TYR A 8 -6.26 -7.17 -7.22
N LYS A 9 -7.37 -7.90 -7.28
CA LYS A 9 -8.51 -7.60 -8.13
C LYS A 9 -9.78 -7.48 -7.29
N CYS A 10 -10.45 -6.35 -7.47
CA CYS A 10 -11.88 -6.21 -7.20
C CYS A 10 -12.61 -5.98 -8.54
N HIS A 11 -13.09 -4.77 -8.81
CA HIS A 11 -13.55 -4.31 -10.13
C HIS A 11 -12.42 -3.87 -11.07
N LYS A 12 -11.25 -3.48 -10.51
CA LYS A 12 -10.03 -3.13 -11.25
C LYS A 12 -8.86 -3.92 -10.67
N ILE A 13 -7.77 -4.04 -11.44
CA ILE A 13 -6.51 -4.61 -10.96
C ILE A 13 -5.70 -3.48 -10.33
N VAL A 14 -5.19 -3.72 -9.13
CA VAL A 14 -4.33 -2.80 -8.38
C VAL A 14 -3.12 -3.56 -7.84
N GLY A 15 -1.98 -2.90 -7.69
CA GLY A 15 -0.88 -3.42 -6.88
C GLY A 15 -1.13 -3.07 -5.42
N ALA A 16 -0.90 -3.99 -4.49
CA ALA A 16 -0.95 -3.64 -3.07
C ALA A 16 0.10 -4.38 -2.26
N ALA A 17 0.56 -3.74 -1.19
CA ALA A 17 1.49 -4.35 -0.25
C ALA A 17 1.09 -4.01 1.19
N LYS A 18 1.21 -5.01 2.07
CA LYS A 18 0.89 -4.86 3.48
C LYS A 18 2.01 -4.10 4.19
N ILE A 19 1.62 -3.04 4.89
CA ILE A 19 2.52 -2.23 5.70
C ILE A 19 2.78 -2.98 7.01
N THR A 20 3.95 -3.61 7.12
CA THR A 20 4.35 -4.37 8.31
C THR A 20 5.01 -3.49 9.36
N ALA A 21 5.61 -2.37 8.95
CA ALA A 21 6.13 -1.36 9.87
C ALA A 21 6.10 0.04 9.23
N LEU A 22 6.12 1.05 10.09
CA LEU A 22 6.23 2.46 9.72
C LEU A 22 7.49 3.03 10.38
N LYS A 23 8.30 3.75 9.62
CA LYS A 23 9.44 4.50 10.16
C LYS A 23 9.25 5.98 9.89
N ASP A 24 9.44 6.80 10.91
CA ASP A 24 9.44 8.27 10.76
C ASP A 24 10.66 8.73 9.95
N ALA A 25 10.45 9.70 9.07
CA ALA A 25 11.48 10.33 8.25
C ALA A 25 11.33 11.86 8.34
N GLU A 26 12.35 12.61 7.94
CA GLU A 26 12.39 14.08 8.12
C GLU A 26 11.20 14.81 7.49
N GLU A 27 10.71 14.37 6.33
CA GLU A 27 9.61 15.01 5.60
C GLU A 27 8.49 14.01 5.21
N GLY A 28 8.30 12.98 6.03
CA GLY A 28 7.29 11.95 5.75
C GLY A 28 7.43 10.69 6.58
N LYS A 29 7.01 9.57 6.00
CA LYS A 29 7.14 8.24 6.61
C LYS A 29 7.66 7.25 5.58
N THR A 30 8.43 6.28 6.05
CA THR A 30 8.82 5.12 5.25
C THR A 30 7.93 3.95 5.62
N LEU A 31 7.13 3.51 4.65
CA LEU A 31 6.33 2.29 4.74
C LEU A 31 7.26 1.09 4.52
N VAL A 32 7.21 0.10 5.40
CA VAL A 32 7.95 -1.14 5.27
C VAL A 32 6.98 -2.25 4.91
N PHE A 33 7.30 -3.01 3.86
CA PHE A 33 6.52 -4.13 3.34
C PHE A 33 7.29 -5.43 3.57
N GLY A 34 7.24 -5.96 4.79
CA GLY A 34 8.03 -7.11 5.20
C GLY A 34 7.72 -8.40 4.43
N GLU A 35 6.51 -8.56 3.89
CA GLU A 35 6.14 -9.75 3.09
C GLU A 35 6.90 -9.85 1.77
N ILE A 36 7.36 -8.71 1.24
CA ILE A 36 8.08 -8.63 -0.04
C ILE A 36 9.48 -8.02 0.12
N ASP A 37 9.95 -7.85 1.36
CA ASP A 37 11.23 -7.21 1.71
C ASP A 37 11.47 -5.89 0.94
N ARG A 38 10.45 -5.02 0.93
CA ARG A 38 10.50 -3.71 0.27
C ARG A 38 10.15 -2.60 1.25
N HIS A 39 10.51 -1.38 0.88
CA HIS A 39 10.09 -0.18 1.59
C HIS A 39 9.78 0.94 0.60
N ARG A 40 8.87 1.85 0.99
CA ARG A 40 8.46 2.99 0.18
C ARG A 40 8.38 4.23 1.03
N TYR A 41 9.06 5.28 0.58
CA TYR A 41 8.91 6.60 1.17
C TYR A 41 7.62 7.26 0.70
N VAL A 42 6.86 7.82 1.64
CA VAL A 42 5.69 8.66 1.39
C VAL A 42 5.90 10.00 2.07
N GLY A 43 5.71 11.08 1.30
CA GLY A 43 5.84 12.45 1.81
C GLY A 43 4.58 12.93 2.52
N SER A 44 4.68 14.12 3.12
CA SER A 44 3.60 14.80 3.86
C SER A 44 2.28 14.92 3.10
N ASN A 45 2.30 15.15 1.79
CA ASN A 45 1.08 15.25 0.99
C ASN A 45 0.27 13.93 0.96
N TRP A 46 0.97 12.79 0.86
CA TRP A 46 0.31 11.49 0.89
C TRP A 46 -0.20 11.17 2.28
N LEU A 47 0.57 11.51 3.31
CA LEU A 47 0.15 11.39 4.72
C LEU A 47 -1.11 12.20 5.01
N ASP A 48 -1.25 13.38 4.40
CA ASP A 48 -2.42 14.24 4.56
C ASP A 48 -3.72 13.59 4.05
N GLN A 49 -3.62 12.91 2.91
CA GLN A 49 -4.73 12.17 2.32
C GLN A 49 -5.00 10.83 3.03
N ASN A 50 -4.00 10.30 3.73
CA ASN A 50 -4.03 8.96 4.34
C ASN A 50 -3.74 8.99 5.85
N ARG A 51 -4.24 10.03 6.56
CA ARG A 51 -3.99 10.26 7.99
C ARG A 51 -4.41 9.11 8.91
N THR A 52 -5.32 8.25 8.44
CA THR A 52 -5.81 7.07 9.17
C THR A 52 -4.93 5.83 8.98
N MET A 53 -3.77 5.94 8.31
CA MET A 53 -2.90 4.79 8.09
C MET A 53 -2.40 4.21 9.41
N VAL A 54 -2.41 2.88 9.48
CA VAL A 54 -1.86 2.13 10.61
C VAL A 54 -1.08 0.93 10.10
N VAL A 55 -0.16 0.44 10.93
CA VAL A 55 0.52 -0.84 10.69
C VAL A 55 -0.52 -1.95 10.54
N GLY A 56 -0.30 -2.84 9.58
CA GLY A 56 -1.20 -3.93 9.23
C GLY A 56 -2.13 -3.62 8.05
N GLY A 57 -2.35 -2.33 7.72
CA GLY A 57 -3.08 -1.95 6.51
C GLY A 57 -2.27 -2.12 5.23
N TYR A 58 -2.87 -1.78 4.09
CA TYR A 58 -2.30 -1.97 2.77
C TYR A 58 -2.03 -0.63 2.07
N PHE A 59 -0.86 -0.52 1.46
CA PHE A 59 -0.55 0.51 0.49
C PHE A 59 -0.99 0.03 -0.89
N VAL A 60 -1.88 0.76 -1.54
CA VAL A 60 -2.48 0.41 -2.82
C VAL A 60 -1.99 1.36 -3.90
N VAL A 61 -1.59 0.81 -5.04
CA VAL A 61 -1.15 1.50 -6.24
C VAL A 61 -2.06 1.10 -7.39
N TYR A 62 -2.68 2.08 -8.01
CA TYR A 62 -3.52 1.89 -9.18
C TYR A 62 -2.66 1.96 -10.47
N VAL A 63 -3.18 1.39 -11.55
CA VAL A 63 -2.48 1.33 -12.86
C VAL A 63 -2.16 2.69 -13.48
N ASP A 64 -2.85 3.75 -13.04
CA ASP A 64 -2.61 5.15 -13.43
C ASP A 64 -1.54 5.84 -12.56
N GLY A 65 -0.92 5.10 -11.63
CA GLY A 65 0.07 5.61 -10.69
C GLY A 65 -0.52 6.30 -9.46
N TYR A 66 -1.85 6.35 -9.33
CA TYR A 66 -2.49 6.86 -8.13
C TYR A 66 -2.22 5.92 -6.94
N THR A 67 -2.05 6.48 -5.74
CA THR A 67 -1.73 5.68 -4.54
C THR A 67 -2.65 6.03 -3.39
N ALA A 68 -3.06 5.02 -2.61
CA ALA A 68 -3.97 5.18 -1.49
C ALA A 68 -3.70 4.16 -0.39
N TYR A 69 -4.17 4.46 0.82
CA TYR A 69 -4.18 3.53 1.94
C TYR A 69 -5.53 2.81 2.03
N SER A 70 -5.49 1.51 2.33
CA SER A 70 -6.68 0.73 2.68
C SER A 70 -6.47 0.00 4.02
N PRO A 71 -7.42 0.06 4.96
CA PRO A 71 -7.38 -0.77 6.17
C PRO A 71 -7.34 -2.26 5.84
N ALA A 72 -6.69 -3.06 6.68
CA ALA A 72 -6.50 -4.50 6.46
C ALA A 72 -7.84 -5.22 6.20
N GLN A 73 -8.78 -5.06 7.13
CA GLN A 73 -10.10 -5.66 7.06
C GLN A 73 -10.84 -5.27 5.76
N ALA A 74 -10.94 -3.97 5.46
CA ALA A 74 -11.62 -3.49 4.26
C ALA A 74 -10.94 -3.98 2.97
N PHE A 75 -9.62 -4.12 2.99
CA PHE A 75 -8.87 -4.63 1.85
C PHE A 75 -9.09 -6.14 1.67
N GLU A 76 -8.93 -6.92 2.72
CA GLU A 76 -9.02 -8.39 2.69
C GLU A 76 -10.45 -8.88 2.41
N GLU A 77 -11.48 -8.16 2.85
CA GLU A 77 -12.88 -8.46 2.53
C GLU A 77 -13.26 -8.07 1.08
N GLY A 78 -12.61 -7.05 0.51
CA GLY A 78 -12.99 -6.46 -0.78
C GLY A 78 -12.10 -6.82 -1.97
N TYR A 79 -10.89 -7.32 -1.72
CA TYR A 79 -9.88 -7.58 -2.75
C TYR A 79 -9.43 -9.02 -2.72
N THR A 80 -9.43 -9.65 -3.89
CA THR A 80 -8.88 -11.00 -4.04
C THR A 80 -7.48 -10.90 -4.65
N LYS A 81 -6.50 -11.56 -4.05
CA LYS A 81 -5.15 -11.65 -4.61
C LYS A 81 -5.23 -12.33 -5.97
N VAL A 82 -4.63 -11.71 -6.98
CA VAL A 82 -4.47 -12.32 -8.30
C VAL A 82 -3.17 -13.10 -8.26
N ASP A 83 -3.28 -14.42 -8.20
CA ASP A 83 -2.14 -15.28 -8.46
C ASP A 83 -1.83 -15.17 -9.97
N THR A 84 -0.65 -14.68 -10.30
CA THR A 84 -0.14 -14.63 -11.68
C THR A 84 0.61 -15.91 -11.98
#